data_AF-A0A956J687-F1
#
_entry.id   AF-A0A956J687-F1
#
_cell.length_a   1.000
_cell.length_b   1.000
_cell.length_c   1.000
_cell.angle_alpha   90.00
_cell.angle_beta   90.00
_cell.angle_gamma   90.00
#
_symmetry.space_group_name_H-M   'P 1'
#
loop_
_entity.id
_entity.type
_entity.pdbx_description
1 polymer ?
#
loop_
_entity_poly.entity_id
_entity_poly.type
_entity_poly.pdbx_seq_one_letter_code
_entity_poly.pdbx_strand_id
1 'polypeptide(L)'
;MAAATTFNTSNQTLRKLMGNGLVYRVPPFQRDYSWTEEEWDDLWQDIVGLLAPDGESAHYMGYLVLQTRDERNFDVIDGQQRLTTLSVLILAVLKNLHALVENKVDEHDNTTRIEEL
;
A
#
# COMPACT_ATOMS: atom_id res chain seq x y z
N MET A 1 -24.77 28.24 4.70
CA MET A 1 -23.75 27.89 5.72
C MET A 1 -22.81 26.89 5.10
N ALA A 2 -21.53 27.23 4.92
CA ALA A 2 -20.54 26.25 4.48
C ALA A 2 -20.28 25.31 5.65
N ALA A 3 -20.54 24.01 5.48
CA ALA A 3 -20.12 23.01 6.45
C ALA A 3 -18.59 23.08 6.54
N ALA A 4 -18.05 23.30 7.74
CA ALA A 4 -16.62 23.28 7.94
C ALA A 4 -16.09 21.88 7.58
N THR A 5 -15.21 21.80 6.59
CA THR A 5 -14.51 20.56 6.27
C THR A 5 -13.56 20.25 7.42
N THR A 6 -13.93 19.29 8.26
CA THR A 6 -13.07 18.83 9.35
C THR A 6 -11.98 17.93 8.77
N PHE A 7 -10.73 18.37 8.86
CA PHE A 7 -9.57 17.55 8.53
C PHE A 7 -9.11 16.79 9.78
N ASN A 8 -9.03 15.46 9.66
CA ASN A 8 -8.38 14.61 10.66
C ASN A 8 -7.12 14.02 10.02
N THR A 9 -5.96 14.32 10.61
CA THR A 9 -4.66 13.89 10.10
C THR A 9 -4.00 12.96 11.10
N SER A 10 -3.50 11.83 10.64
CA SER A 10 -2.74 10.90 11.46
C SER A 10 -1.69 10.17 10.62
N ASN A 11 -0.58 9.79 11.25
CA ASN A 11 0.43 8.94 10.63
C ASN A 11 -0.01 7.48 10.79
N GLN A 12 -0.07 6.75 9.67
CA GLN A 12 -0.44 5.34 9.63
C GLN A 12 0.58 4.57 8.80
N THR A 13 0.86 3.32 9.18
CA THR A 13 1.68 2.42 8.37
C THR A 13 0.84 1.76 7.27
N LEU A 14 1.47 1.31 6.19
CA LEU A 14 0.80 0.56 5.13
C LEU A 14 0.08 -0.67 5.68
N ARG A 15 0.73 -1.42 6.60
CA ARG A 15 0.13 -2.57 7.29
C ARG A 15 -1.19 -2.19 7.98
N LYS A 16 -1.23 -1.07 8.68
CA LYS A 16 -2.46 -0.62 9.37
C LYS A 16 -3.53 -0.15 8.40
N LEU A 17 -3.16 0.46 7.27
CA LEU A 17 -4.10 0.87 6.24
C LEU A 17 -4.77 -0.34 5.56
N MET A 18 -4.00 -1.40 5.26
CA MET A 18 -4.49 -2.54 4.49
C MET A 18 -5.06 -3.68 5.36
N GLY A 19 -4.58 -3.84 6.59
CA GLY A 19 -4.87 -5.01 7.45
C GLY A 19 -6.05 -4.86 8.42
N ASN A 20 -6.83 -3.78 8.34
CA ASN A 20 -7.89 -3.47 9.30
C ASN A 20 -9.33 -3.60 8.72
N GLY A 21 -9.47 -4.23 7.56
CA GLY A 21 -10.77 -4.46 6.92
C GLY A 21 -11.44 -3.19 6.39
N LEU A 22 -10.64 -2.16 6.10
CA LEU A 22 -11.09 -0.94 5.43
C LEU A 22 -11.11 -1.13 3.91
N VAL A 23 -11.98 -0.38 3.24
CA VAL A 23 -12.13 -0.37 1.79
C VAL A 23 -11.79 1.01 1.26
N TYR A 24 -10.82 1.07 0.35
CA TYR A 24 -10.41 2.29 -0.34
C TYR A 24 -10.88 2.22 -1.79
N ARG A 25 -11.72 3.17 -2.18
CA ARG A 25 -12.34 3.24 -3.50
C ARG A 25 -11.71 4.37 -4.29
N VAL A 26 -11.29 4.09 -5.52
CA VAL A 26 -10.92 5.12 -6.50
C VAL A 26 -12.21 5.63 -7.17
N PRO A 27 -12.62 6.89 -6.96
CA PRO A 27 -13.86 7.40 -7.55
C PRO A 27 -13.68 7.72 -9.04
N PRO A 28 -14.78 7.75 -9.85
CA PRO A 28 -14.68 7.89 -11.31
C PRO A 28 -14.09 9.19 -11.84
N PHE A 29 -14.00 10.23 -11.01
CA PHE A 29 -13.41 11.52 -11.39
C PHE A 29 -11.88 11.57 -11.23
N GLN A 30 -11.28 10.51 -10.67
CA GLN A 30 -9.84 10.40 -10.61
C GLN A 30 -9.25 10.13 -11.99
N ARG A 31 -7.99 10.51 -12.18
CA ARG A 31 -7.23 10.19 -13.39
C ARG A 31 -6.88 8.70 -13.46
N ASP A 32 -6.60 8.21 -14.65
CA ASP A 32 -6.09 6.86 -14.83
C ASP A 32 -4.72 6.67 -14.17
N TYR A 33 -4.32 5.40 -14.02
CA TYR A 33 -2.98 5.07 -13.58
C TYR A 33 -1.94 5.58 -14.58
N SER A 34 -0.93 6.30 -14.10
CA SER A 34 -0.01 7.05 -14.95
C SER A 34 1.44 7.04 -14.45
N TRP A 35 1.75 6.27 -13.41
CA TRP A 35 3.14 6.04 -13.03
C TRP A 35 3.82 5.18 -14.09
N THR A 36 5.08 5.49 -14.33
CA THR A 36 5.94 4.87 -15.32
C THR A 36 7.11 4.16 -14.62
N GLU A 37 8.04 3.64 -15.41
CA GLU A 37 9.24 2.99 -14.90
C GLU A 37 10.07 3.88 -13.98
N GLU A 38 10.07 5.20 -14.20
CA GLU A 38 10.79 6.16 -13.35
C GLU A 38 10.22 6.15 -11.93
N GLU A 39 8.90 6.33 -11.77
CA GLU A 39 8.28 6.31 -10.43
C GLU A 39 8.29 4.92 -9.78
N TRP A 40 8.34 3.86 -10.58
CA TRP A 40 8.50 2.50 -10.06
C TRP A 40 9.90 2.26 -9.52
N ASP A 41 10.93 2.73 -10.23
CA ASP A 41 12.31 2.61 -9.76
C ASP A 41 12.52 3.42 -8.48
N ASP A 42 12.02 4.66 -8.42
CA ASP A 42 12.05 5.47 -7.19
C ASP A 42 11.45 4.71 -5.99
N LEU A 43 10.22 4.20 -6.14
CA LEU A 43 9.57 3.40 -5.10
C LEU A 43 10.40 2.17 -4.72
N TRP A 44 10.99 1.50 -5.70
CA TRP A 44 11.78 0.31 -5.47
C TRP A 44 13.07 0.63 -4.71
N GLN A 45 13.78 1.70 -5.08
CA GLN A 45 14.98 2.15 -4.37
C GLN A 45 14.65 2.55 -2.93
N ASP A 46 13.50 3.19 -2.68
CA ASP A 46 13.05 3.50 -1.33
C ASP A 46 12.86 2.23 -0.48
N ILE A 47 12.24 1.19 -1.04
CA ILE A 47 12.05 -0.10 -0.37
C ILE A 47 13.40 -0.77 -0.10
N VAL A 48 14.30 -0.79 -1.08
CA VAL A 48 15.65 -1.39 -0.93
C VAL A 48 16.45 -0.64 0.13
N GLY A 49 16.37 0.69 0.16
CA GLY A 49 17.02 1.54 1.15
C GLY A 49 16.56 1.23 2.58
N LEU A 50 15.27 0.95 2.78
CA LEU A 50 14.74 0.53 4.08
C LEU A 50 15.25 -0.84 4.55
N LEU A 51 15.56 -1.73 3.61
CA LEU A 51 16.02 -3.10 3.91
C LEU A 51 17.55 -3.18 4.07
N ALA A 52 18.27 -2.10 3.80
CA ALA A 52 19.72 -2.04 3.97
C ALA A 52 20.12 -2.21 5.46
N PRO A 53 21.31 -2.77 5.76
CA PRO A 53 21.77 -2.97 7.15
C PRO A 53 21.81 -1.69 7.99
N ASP A 54 22.03 -0.54 7.36
CA ASP A 54 22.05 0.82 7.91
C ASP A 54 20.86 1.68 7.41
N GLY A 55 19.83 1.02 6.87
CA GLY A 55 18.62 1.67 6.36
C GLY A 55 17.81 2.38 7.43
N GLU A 56 17.01 3.36 7.01
CA GLU A 56 16.09 4.05 7.91
C GLU A 56 15.01 3.10 8.44
N SER A 57 14.54 3.34 9.67
CA SER A 57 13.49 2.50 10.28
C SER A 57 12.10 2.63 9.62
N ALA A 58 11.87 3.69 8.84
CA ALA A 58 10.63 3.96 8.14
C ALA A 58 10.85 5.00 7.03
N HIS A 59 10.12 4.86 5.92
CA HIS A 59 10.11 5.84 4.82
C HIS A 59 8.79 6.62 4.82
N TYR A 60 8.86 7.93 4.58
CA TYR A 60 7.66 8.76 4.47
C TYR A 60 7.06 8.72 3.06
N MET A 61 5.98 7.95 2.90
CA MET A 61 5.30 7.71 1.62
C MET A 61 4.38 8.86 1.14
N GLY A 62 4.53 10.06 1.68
CA GLY A 62 3.63 11.18 1.38
C GLY A 62 2.24 11.07 2.03
N TYR A 63 1.38 12.03 1.74
CA TYR A 63 0.01 12.06 2.25
C TYR A 63 -0.92 11.10 1.48
N LEU A 64 -1.84 10.45 2.18
CA LEU A 64 -3.00 9.79 1.58
C LEU A 64 -4.23 10.60 1.97
N VAL A 65 -4.90 11.22 1.00
CA VAL A 65 -6.09 12.04 1.27
C VAL A 65 -7.32 11.21 0.99
N LEU A 66 -8.14 11.05 2.03
CA LEU A 66 -9.33 10.21 2.01
C LEU A 66 -10.57 11.03 2.32
N GLN A 67 -11.66 10.70 1.65
CA GLN A 67 -12.99 11.15 2.00
C GLN A 67 -13.79 9.98 2.59
N THR A 68 -14.18 10.12 3.85
CA THR A 68 -15.02 9.12 4.54
C THR A 68 -16.39 9.04 3.88
N ARG A 69 -16.81 7.82 3.49
CA ARG A 69 -18.20 7.54 3.11
C ARG A 69 -18.99 6.97 4.28
N ASP A 70 -18.40 6.01 4.99
CA ASP A 70 -18.91 5.42 6.22
C ASP A 70 -17.74 4.94 7.11
N GLU A 71 -18.02 4.18 8.17
CA GLU A 71 -17.01 3.72 9.14
C GLU A 71 -15.88 2.89 8.52
N ARG A 72 -16.12 2.21 7.39
CA ARG A 72 -15.16 1.30 6.76
C ARG A 72 -14.81 1.64 5.32
N ASN A 73 -15.57 2.50 4.66
CA ASN A 73 -15.40 2.81 3.26
C ASN A 73 -14.92 4.26 3.06
N PHE A 74 -13.87 4.41 2.26
CA PHE A 74 -13.21 5.68 1.97
C PHE A 74 -13.04 5.87 0.46
N ASP A 75 -13.31 7.06 -0.05
CA ASP A 75 -12.86 7.44 -1.40
C ASP A 75 -11.44 8.01 -1.33
N VAL A 76 -10.59 7.59 -2.25
CA VAL A 76 -9.23 8.11 -2.41
C VAL A 76 -9.28 9.39 -3.22
N ILE A 77 -8.90 10.50 -2.58
CA ILE A 77 -8.88 11.84 -3.20
C ILE A 77 -7.47 12.17 -3.71
N ASP A 78 -6.43 11.76 -2.98
CA ASP A 78 -5.03 11.84 -3.41
C ASP A 78 -4.24 10.64 -2.87
N GLY A 79 -3.17 10.26 -3.58
CA GLY A 79 -2.33 9.09 -3.26
C GLY A 79 -2.73 7.80 -3.98
N GLN A 80 -3.62 7.88 -4.96
CA GLN A 80 -4.13 6.71 -5.69
C GLN A 80 -3.04 5.87 -6.39
N GLN A 81 -2.02 6.50 -7.00
CA GLN A 81 -1.00 5.77 -7.76
C GLN A 81 -0.11 4.98 -6.80
N ARG A 82 0.27 5.59 -5.67
CA ARG A 82 1.03 4.93 -4.60
C ARG A 82 0.26 3.73 -4.06
N LEU A 83 -1.00 3.94 -3.66
CA LEU A 83 -1.84 2.87 -3.11
C LEU A 83 -2.03 1.72 -4.12
N THR A 84 -2.26 2.04 -5.39
CA THR A 84 -2.42 1.05 -6.46
C THR A 84 -1.14 0.25 -6.68
N THR A 85 0.00 0.92 -6.80
CA THR A 85 1.30 0.26 -7.05
C THR A 85 1.71 -0.64 -5.90
N LEU A 86 1.55 -0.18 -4.65
CA LEU A 86 1.80 -0.99 -3.46
C LEU A 86 0.87 -2.21 -3.40
N SER A 87 -0.41 -2.05 -3.77
CA SER A 87 -1.36 -3.16 -3.81
C SER A 87 -0.95 -4.21 -4.84
N VAL A 88 -0.53 -3.78 -6.03
CA VAL A 88 -0.02 -4.68 -7.08
C VAL A 88 1.26 -5.38 -6.62
N LEU A 89 2.17 -4.67 -5.96
CA LEU A 89 3.40 -5.24 -5.43
C LEU A 89 3.11 -6.33 -4.39
N ILE A 90 2.19 -6.08 -3.45
CA ILE A 90 1.76 -7.07 -2.45
C ILE A 90 1.18 -8.32 -3.14
N LEU A 91 0.30 -8.14 -4.13
CA LEU A 91 -0.27 -9.26 -4.90
C LEU A 91 0.80 -10.05 -5.65
N ALA A 92 1.80 -9.37 -6.23
CA ALA A 92 2.93 -10.01 -6.88
C ALA A 92 3.79 -10.80 -5.89
N VAL A 93 4.06 -10.25 -4.70
CA VAL A 93 4.78 -10.94 -3.63
C VAL A 93 4.02 -12.19 -3.18
N LEU A 94 2.72 -12.09 -2.92
CA LEU A 94 1.87 -13.23 -2.56
C LEU A 94 1.90 -14.32 -3.62
N LYS A 95 1.76 -13.94 -4.91
CA LYS A 95 1.86 -14.88 -6.02
C LYS A 95 3.22 -15.61 -6.05
N ASN A 96 4.32 -14.88 -5.82
CA ASN A 96 5.65 -15.49 -5.77
C ASN A 96 5.83 -16.41 -4.56
N LEU A 97 5.33 -16.03 -3.39
CA LEU A 97 5.37 -16.88 -2.19
C LEU A 97 4.61 -18.19 -2.42
N HIS A 98 3.41 -18.14 -3.02
CA HIS A 98 2.67 -19.36 -3.37
C HIS A 98 3.46 -20.25 -4.34
N ALA A 99 4.10 -19.67 -5.36
CA ALA A 99 4.92 -20.44 -6.29
C ALA A 99 6.13 -21.09 -5.59
N LEU A 100 6.74 -20.43 -4.60
CA LEU A 100 7.84 -21.03 -3.83
C LEU A 100 7.36 -22.21 -2.98
N VAL A 101 6.19 -22.09 -2.34
CA VAL A 101 5.54 -23.17 -1.59
C VAL A 101 5.24 -24.37 -2.50
N GLU A 102 4.65 -24.14 -3.67
CA GLU A 102 4.35 -25.20 -4.66
C GLU A 102 5.62 -25.95 -5.11
N ASN A 103 6.74 -25.23 -5.23
CA ASN A 103 8.04 -25.78 -5.59
C ASN A 103 8.83 -26.36 -4.39
N LYS A 104 8.23 -26.40 -3.19
CA LYS A 104 8.83 -26.90 -1.94
C LYS A 104 10.11 -26.16 -1.53
N VAL A 105 10.22 -24.88 -1.89
CA VAL A 105 11.30 -24.00 -1.44
C VAL A 105 10.85 -23.32 -0.16
N ASP A 106 11.57 -23.56 0.94
CA ASP A 106 11.28 -23.00 2.28
C ASP A 106 9.80 -23.03 2.65
N GLU A 107 9.14 -24.18 2.41
CA GLU A 107 7.68 -24.34 2.42
C GLU A 107 7.03 -23.82 3.70
N HIS A 108 7.60 -24.15 4.86
CA HIS A 108 7.09 -23.72 6.16
C HIS A 108 7.13 -22.19 6.31
N ASP A 109 8.30 -21.59 6.09
CA ASP A 109 8.49 -20.15 6.25
C ASP A 109 7.66 -19.35 5.26
N ASN A 110 7.57 -19.81 4.00
CA ASN A 110 6.77 -19.14 2.98
C ASN A 110 5.26 -19.24 3.26
N THR A 111 4.79 -20.36 3.83
CA THR A 111 3.40 -20.49 4.28
C THR A 111 3.11 -19.51 5.41
N THR A 112 3.97 -19.41 6.42
CA THR A 112 3.84 -18.43 7.50
C THR A 112 3.80 -17.00 6.97
N ARG A 113 4.68 -16.64 6.01
CA ARG A 113 4.68 -15.31 5.38
C ARG A 113 3.36 -14.99 4.68
N ILE A 114 2.72 -15.96 4.04
CA ILE A 114 1.41 -15.79 3.39
C ILE A 114 0.31 -15.55 4.42
N GLU A 115 0.34 -16.26 5.55
CA GLU A 115 -0.67 -16.13 6.61
C GLU A 115 -0.56 -14.81 7.39
N GLU A 116 0.64 -14.23 7.47
CA GLU A 116 0.92 -12.98 8.18
C GLU A 116 0.74 -11.69 7.35
N LEU A 117 0.52 -11.83 6.04
CA LEU A 117 0.27 -10.75 5.08
C LEU A 117 -1.23 -10.45 4.92
#